data_AF-A0A519D6E8-F1
#
_entry.id   AF-A0A519D6E8-F1
#
_cell.length_a   1.000
_cell.length_b   1.000
_cell.length_c   1.000
_cell.angle_alpha   90.00
_cell.angle_beta   90.00
_cell.angle_gamma   90.00
#
_symmetry.space_group_name_H-M   'P 1'
#
loop_
_entity.id
_entity.type
_entity.pdbx_description
1 polymer ?
#
loop_
_entity_poly.entity_id
_entity_poly.type
_entity_poly.pdbx_seq_one_letter_code
_entity_poly.pdbx_strand_id
1 'polypeptide(L)' 'MIPFTTAVYYNPNTQENSAIYKPGFVEIVSKNIEYDSDSDPLKLVYASPSFMNEKQGPMQVVLVYEVNTNYIP' A
#
# COMPACT_ATOMS: atom_id res chain seq x y z
N MET A 1 -2.20 8.55 2.96
CA MET A 1 -1.50 7.41 3.60
C MET A 1 -0.84 6.59 2.51
N ILE A 2 0.46 6.36 2.59
CA ILE A 2 1.14 5.36 1.75
C ILE A 2 0.87 4.00 2.42
N PRO A 3 0.17 3.07 1.80
CA PRO A 3 -0.45 1.95 2.49
C PRO A 3 0.44 0.70 2.49
N PHE A 4 1.72 0.92 2.76
CA PHE A 4 2.70 -0.14 2.77
C PHE A 4 3.35 -0.16 4.15
N THR A 5 3.28 -1.30 4.80
CA THR A 5 3.99 -1.54 6.05
C THR A 5 5.06 -2.58 5.77
N THR A 6 6.30 -2.31 6.17
CA THR A 6 7.38 -3.29 6.08
C THR A 6 7.01 -4.52 6.91
N ALA A 7 6.86 -5.66 6.26
CA ALA A 7 6.65 -6.93 6.95
C ALA A 7 7.98 -7.53 7.38
N VAL A 8 8.96 -7.58 6.46
CA VAL A 8 10.29 -8.15 6.71
C VAL A 8 11.28 -7.70 5.64
N TYR A 9 12.57 -7.66 5.98
CA TYR A 9 13.64 -7.58 4.99
C TYR A 9 14.13 -8.99 4.65
N TYR A 10 14.18 -9.33 3.37
CA TYR A 10 14.57 -10.65 2.88
C TYR A 10 15.84 -10.57 2.02
N ASN A 11 16.80 -11.45 2.24
CA ASN A 11 17.95 -11.60 1.36
C ASN A 11 17.74 -12.77 0.38
N PRO A 12 17.57 -12.51 -0.92
CA PRO A 12 17.29 -13.58 -1.89
C PRO A 12 18.48 -14.52 -2.13
N ASN A 13 19.71 -14.11 -1.80
CA ASN A 13 20.90 -14.94 -1.99
C ASN A 13 21.12 -15.91 -0.82
N THR A 14 20.88 -15.46 0.42
CA THR A 14 21.10 -16.27 1.64
C THR A 14 19.82 -16.85 2.22
N GLN A 15 18.65 -16.40 1.74
CA GLN A 15 17.32 -16.73 2.24
C GLN A 15 17.07 -16.29 3.69
N GLU A 16 17.88 -15.36 4.21
CA GLU A 16 17.74 -14.82 5.56
C GLU A 16 16.66 -13.74 5.64
N ASN A 17 16.00 -13.68 6.80
CA ASN A 17 15.06 -12.63 7.18
C ASN A 17 15.67 -11.68 8.22
N SER A 18 15.28 -10.41 8.19
CA SER A 18 15.65 -9.44 9.22
C SER A 18 14.52 -8.45 9.50
N ALA A 19 14.40 -8.04 10.77
CA ALA A 19 13.49 -6.98 11.17
C ALA A 19 14.04 -5.56 10.87
N ILE A 20 15.33 -5.45 10.57
CA ILE A 20 16.00 -4.18 10.27
C ILE A 20 16.71 -4.31 8.93
N TYR A 21 16.72 -3.23 8.15
CA TYR A 21 17.40 -3.21 6.85
C TYR A 21 18.89 -3.56 6.98
N LYS A 22 19.39 -4.38 6.04
CA LYS A 22 20.80 -4.74 5.87
C LYS A 22 21.16 -4.64 4.38
N PRO A 23 22.43 -4.33 4.04
CA PRO A 23 22.88 -4.36 2.65
C PRO A 23 22.59 -5.72 1.98
N GLY A 24 22.02 -5.70 0.78
CA GLY A 24 21.67 -6.92 0.02
C GLY A 24 20.30 -7.50 0.34
N PHE A 25 19.54 -6.90 1.25
CA PHE A 25 18.16 -7.30 1.55
C PHE A 25 17.17 -6.43 0.75
N VAL A 26 16.08 -7.05 0.32
CA VAL A 26 14.91 -6.39 -0.29
C VAL A 26 13.78 -6.31 0.72
N GLU A 27 12.97 -5.26 0.61
CA GLU A 27 11.82 -5.07 1.49
C GLU A 27 10.61 -5.89 1.00
N ILE A 28 10.03 -6.69 1.90
CA ILE A 28 8.72 -7.29 1.69
C ILE A 28 7.71 -6.43 2.44
N VAL A 29 6.78 -5.84 1.70
CA VAL A 29 5.75 -4.95 2.24
C VAL A 29 4.39 -5.64 2.26
N SER A 30 3.62 -5.40 3.31
CA SER A 30 2.19 -5.69 3.35
C SER A 30 1.42 -4.48 2.84
N LYS A 31 0.48 -4.71 1.92
CA LYS A 31 -0.45 -3.70 1.42
C LYS A 31 -1.61 -3.59 2.40
N ASN A 32 -1.54 -2.65 3.33
CA ASN A 32 -2.61 -2.38 4.29
C ASN A 32 -3.51 -1.29 3.72
N ILE A 33 -4.42 -1.66 2.83
CA ILE A 33 -5.44 -0.73 2.36
C ILE A 33 -6.82 -1.23 2.78
N GLU A 34 -7.41 -0.48 3.71
CA GLU A 34 -8.84 -0.54 3.99
C GLU A 34 -9.52 0.35 2.95
N TYR A 35 -10.05 -0.27 1.88
CA TYR A 35 -10.76 0.45 0.82
C TYR A 35 -12.24 0.68 1.16
N ASP A 36 -12.74 -0.05 2.15
CA ASP A 36 -14.15 -0.21 2.48
C ASP A 36 -14.50 0.32 3.88
N SER A 37 -13.64 1.17 4.47
CA SER A 37 -13.98 1.83 5.73
C SER A 37 -15.18 2.76 5.55
N ASP A 38 -16.30 2.39 6.16
CA ASP A 38 -17.50 3.22 6.23
C ASP A 38 -17.40 4.32 7.30
N SER A 39 -16.39 4.26 8.17
CA SER A 39 -16.15 5.22 9.25
C SER A 39 -15.09 6.27 8.92
N ASP A 40 -14.42 6.17 7.78
CA ASP A 40 -13.38 7.12 7.39
C ASP A 40 -14.00 8.38 6.76
N PRO A 41 -13.32 9.54 6.84
CA PRO A 41 -13.83 10.79 6.25
C PRO A 41 -13.96 10.72 4.72
N LEU A 42 -13.20 9.84 4.07
CA LEU A 42 -13.20 9.63 2.63
C LEU A 42 -13.30 8.14 2.34
N LYS A 43 -14.21 7.76 1.44
CA LYS A 43 -14.37 6.38 0.96
C LYS A 43 -13.87 6.27 -0.47
N LEU A 44 -12.96 5.32 -0.76
CA LEU A 44 -12.53 5.08 -2.14
C LEU A 44 -13.63 4.34 -2.90
N VAL A 45 -14.21 4.98 -3.91
CA VAL A 45 -15.31 4.40 -4.71
C VAL A 45 -14.86 3.92 -6.10
N TYR A 46 -13.70 4.41 -6.58
CA TYR A 46 -13.11 3.94 -7.82
C TYR A 46 -11.58 4.07 -7.83
N ALA A 47 -10.92 3.05 -8.36
CA ALA A 47 -9.52 3.08 -8.73
C ALA A 47 -9.35 2.65 -10.19
N SER A 48 -8.55 3.40 -10.95
CA SER A 48 -8.24 3.01 -12.33
C SER A 48 -7.46 1.68 -12.38
N PRO A 49 -7.60 0.87 -13.45
CA PRO A 49 -6.88 -0.40 -13.58
C PRO A 49 -5.36 -0.28 -13.45
N SER A 50 -4.79 0.87 -13.82
CA SER A 50 -3.37 1.16 -13.62
C SER A 50 -2.98 1.00 -12.16
N PHE A 51 -3.84 1.32 -11.20
CA PHE A 51 -3.56 1.24 -9.76
C PHE A 51 -3.09 -0.13 -9.27
N MET A 52 -3.55 -1.21 -9.91
CA MET A 52 -3.16 -2.59 -9.56
C MET A 52 -1.95 -3.08 -10.33
N ASN A 53 -1.31 -2.23 -11.13
CA ASN A 53 -0.12 -2.59 -11.88
C ASN A 53 1.11 -2.62 -10.97
N GLU A 54 1.71 -3.80 -10.85
CA GLU A 54 2.91 -4.03 -10.02
C GLU A 54 4.22 -3.81 -10.80
N LYS A 55 4.12 -3.38 -12.06
CA LYS A 55 5.32 -3.09 -12.87
C LYS A 55 6.05 -1.86 -12.33
N GLN A 56 7.36 -2.02 -12.16
CA GLN A 56 8.24 -0.95 -11.72
C GLN A 56 8.31 0.18 -12.76
N GLY A 57 8.15 1.43 -12.32
CA GLY A 57 8.27 2.63 -13.16
C GLY A 57 7.26 3.72 -12.78
N PRO A 58 7.32 4.90 -13.42
CA PRO A 58 6.32 5.95 -13.23
C PRO A 58 4.94 5.45 -13.61
N MET A 59 3.94 5.75 -12.78
CA MET A 59 2.56 5.31 -13.00
C MET A 59 1.58 6.47 -12.86
N GLN A 60 0.64 6.55 -13.79
CA GLN A 60 -0.50 7.46 -13.70
C GLN A 60 -1.70 6.70 -13.14
N VAL A 61 -2.32 7.27 -12.11
CA VAL A 61 -3.44 6.66 -11.39
C VAL A 61 -4.56 7.67 -11.25
N VAL A 62 -5.79 7.23 -11.48
CA VAL A 62 -7.00 7.97 -11.14
C VAL A 62 -7.65 7.29 -9.96
N LEU A 63 -7.86 8.04 -8.88
CA LEU A 63 -8.58 7.62 -7.68
C LEU A 63 -9.77 8.57 -7.51
N VAL A 64 -10.97 8.01 -7.29
CA VAL A 64 -12.17 8.79 -6.99
C VAL A 64 -12.62 8.44 -5.58
N TYR A 65 -12.74 9.47 -4.75
CA TYR A 65 -13.21 9.37 -3.38
C TYR A 65 -14.57 10.04 -3.24
N GLU A 66 -15.42 9.43 -2.42
CA GLU A 66 -16.65 10.02 -1.93
C GLU A 66 -16.41 10.58 -0.52
N VAL A 67 -16.99 11.75 -0.23
CA VAL A 67 -16.92 12.36 1.10
C VAL A 67 -17.93 11.67 2.01
N ASN A 68 -17.48 11.14 3.14
CA ASN A 68 -18.36 10.58 4.15
C ASN A 68 -19.02 11.69 4.97
N THR A 69 -20.28 11.99 4.68
CA THR A 69 -21.05 13.03 5.39
C THR A 69 -21.39 12.65 6.83
N ASN A 70 -21.26 11.37 7.18
CA ASN A 70 -21.56 10.85 8.52
C ASN A 70 -20.30 10.74 9.40
N TYR A 71 -19.15 11.19 8.90
CA TYR A 71 -17.89 11.14 9.63
C TYR A 71 -17.93 12.02 10.89
N ILE A 72 -17.48 11.46 12.02
CA ILE A 72 -17.32 12.16 13.30
C ILE A 72 -15.82 12.13 13.65
N PRO A 73 -15.12 13.28 13.70
CA PRO A 73 -13.69 13.38 13.99
C PRO A 73 -13.27 12.94 15.41
#